data_AF-A0A2T4JFW0-F1
#
_entry.id   AF-A0A2T4JFW0-F1
#
_cell.length_a   1.000
_cell.length_b   1.000
_cell.length_c   1.000
_cell.angle_alpha   90.00
_cell.angle_beta   90.00
_cell.angle_gamma   90.00
#
_symmetry.space_group_name_H-M   'P 1'
#
loop_
_entity.id
_entity.type
_entity.pdbx_description
1 polymer ?
#
loop_
_entity_poly.entity_id
_entity_poly.type
_entity_poly.pdbx_seq_one_letter_code
_entity_poly.pdbx_strand_id
1 'polypeptide(L)'
;MSLTNRNQTTRIVRGGQTTQHWWRMAAQVIRTSLFMALGAFTLTYCVLIAANYEIRHIRETFVVFLADYNVALHRPDKPLTYTDYQQRRLTRSAAEIAADARLRRISIEYRDNAEKFAWIAGIPAALV
;
A
#
# COMPACT_ATOMS: atom_id res chain seq x y z
N MET A 1 5.66 41.43 -60.30
CA MET A 1 5.53 39.96 -60.46
C MET A 1 5.49 39.33 -59.08
N SER A 2 4.32 38.79 -58.72
CA SER A 2 3.93 37.98 -57.54
C SER A 2 4.21 38.50 -56.12
N LEU A 3 3.16 39.04 -55.49
CA LEU A 3 3.00 39.17 -54.03
C LEU A 3 2.61 37.80 -53.46
N THR A 4 3.52 37.15 -52.73
CA THR A 4 3.20 35.89 -52.02
C THR A 4 2.33 36.21 -50.82
N ASN A 5 1.03 36.05 -51.02
CA ASN A 5 -0.04 36.28 -50.07
C ASN A 5 0.15 35.38 -48.83
N ARG A 6 0.45 35.97 -47.66
CA ARG A 6 0.47 35.30 -46.35
C ARG A 6 -0.97 35.08 -45.87
N ASN A 7 -1.73 34.25 -46.57
CA ASN A 7 -2.98 33.71 -46.07
C ASN A 7 -2.71 32.30 -45.55
N GLN A 8 -2.17 32.20 -44.33
CA GLN A 8 -2.28 30.98 -43.52
C GLN A 8 -3.74 30.89 -43.04
N THR A 9 -4.60 30.48 -43.96
CA THR A 9 -5.99 30.13 -43.68
C THR A 9 -5.98 28.99 -42.67
N THR A 10 -6.33 29.34 -41.43
CA THR A 10 -6.92 28.49 -40.38
C THR A 10 -6.99 27.02 -40.76
N ARG A 11 -5.96 26.25 -40.38
CA ARG A 11 -5.96 24.79 -40.49
C ARG A 11 -7.07 24.28 -39.57
N ILE A 12 -8.27 24.08 -40.11
CA ILE A 12 -9.41 23.53 -39.40
C ILE A 12 -8.97 22.16 -38.87
N VAL A 13 -8.74 22.10 -37.57
CA VAL A 13 -8.48 20.85 -36.86
C VAL A 13 -9.76 20.03 -37.00
N ARG A 14 -9.72 18.95 -37.80
CA ARG A 14 -10.86 18.03 -37.95
C ARG A 14 -11.31 17.60 -36.55
N GLY A 15 -12.60 17.68 -36.25
CA GLY A 15 -13.14 17.45 -34.88
C GLY A 15 -12.70 16.13 -34.22
N GLY A 16 -12.34 15.10 -35.00
CA GLY A 16 -11.75 13.87 -34.48
C GLY A 16 -10.35 14.04 -33.86
N GLN A 17 -9.53 14.97 -34.35
CA GLN A 17 -8.18 15.26 -33.84
C GLN A 17 -8.24 16.00 -32.50
N THR A 18 -9.19 16.91 -32.30
CA THR A 18 -9.42 17.58 -31.01
C THR A 18 -10.00 16.60 -29.99
N THR A 19 -11.04 15.84 -30.32
CA THR A 19 -11.63 14.87 -29.37
C THR A 19 -10.62 13.81 -28.91
N GLN A 20 -9.79 13.28 -29.81
CA GLN A 20 -8.73 12.34 -29.45
C GLN A 20 -7.64 13.00 -28.58
N HIS A 21 -7.34 14.28 -28.81
CA HIS A 21 -6.39 15.03 -27.98
C HIS A 21 -6.93 15.28 -26.56
N TRP A 22 -8.18 15.69 -26.43
CA TRP A 22 -8.84 15.87 -25.13
C TRP A 22 -8.89 14.57 -24.32
N TRP A 23 -9.18 13.45 -24.97
CA TRP A 23 -9.18 12.15 -24.30
C TRP A 23 -7.80 11.75 -23.77
N ARG A 24 -6.74 12.00 -24.56
CA ARG A 24 -5.36 11.75 -24.13
C ARG A 24 -4.95 12.65 -22.96
N MET A 25 -5.34 13.94 -23.00
CA MET A 25 -5.09 14.88 -21.91
C MET A 25 -5.85 14.47 -20.64
N ALA A 26 -7.13 14.08 -20.76
CA ALA A 26 -7.92 13.58 -19.63
C ALA A 26 -7.29 12.32 -19.00
N ALA A 27 -6.88 11.35 -19.82
CA ALA A 27 -6.19 10.16 -19.34
C ALA A 27 -4.87 10.49 -18.66
N GLN A 28 -4.12 11.48 -19.16
CA GLN A 28 -2.87 11.94 -18.55
C GLN A 28 -3.11 12.61 -17.19
N VAL A 29 -4.15 13.45 -17.07
CA VAL A 29 -4.52 14.08 -15.79
C VAL A 29 -4.92 13.01 -14.79
N ILE A 30 -5.84 12.10 -15.14
CA ILE A 30 -6.28 11.00 -14.26
C ILE A 30 -5.09 10.17 -13.79
N ARG A 31 -4.22 9.77 -14.73
CA ARG A 31 -3.01 8.99 -14.42
C ARG A 31 -2.11 9.74 -13.43
N THR A 32 -1.87 11.02 -13.68
CA THR A 32 -0.95 11.83 -12.86
C THR A 32 -1.52 12.04 -11.46
N SER A 33 -2.81 12.38 -11.34
CA SER A 33 -3.49 12.49 -10.06
C SER A 33 -3.47 11.18 -9.28
N LEU A 34 -3.69 10.04 -9.95
CA LEU A 34 -3.61 8.73 -9.30
C LEU A 34 -2.21 8.43 -8.74
N PHE A 35 -1.15 8.75 -9.48
CA PHE A 35 0.22 8.57 -8.99
C PHE A 35 0.56 9.51 -7.84
N MET A 36 0.07 10.75 -7.88
CA MET A 36 0.26 11.71 -6.78
C MET A 36 -0.48 11.28 -5.52
N ALA A 37 -1.75 10.86 -5.64
CA ALA A 37 -2.54 10.31 -4.55
C ALA A 37 -1.89 9.04 -3.97
N LEU A 38 -1.41 8.13 -4.82
CA LEU A 38 -0.70 6.93 -4.38
C LEU A 38 0.60 7.28 -3.65
N GLY A 39 1.35 8.27 -4.13
CA GLY A 39 2.57 8.76 -3.50
C GLY A 39 2.30 9.36 -2.12
N ALA A 40 1.30 10.24 -2.02
CA ALA A 40 0.88 10.85 -0.75
C ALA A 40 0.38 9.80 0.25
N PHE A 41 -0.47 8.87 -0.21
CA PHE A 41 -0.94 7.73 0.60
C PHE A 41 0.24 6.94 1.16
N THR A 42 1.15 6.50 0.27
CA THR A 42 2.27 5.63 0.63
C THR A 42 3.19 6.33 1.63
N LEU A 43 3.50 7.61 1.40
CA LEU A 43 4.37 8.38 2.28
C LEU A 43 3.74 8.55 3.66
N THR A 44 2.49 9.00 3.75
CA THR A 44 1.80 9.18 5.03
C THR A 44 1.64 7.86 5.78
N TYR A 45 1.27 6.79 5.08
CA TYR A 45 1.11 5.47 5.68
C TYR A 45 2.44 4.95 6.25
N CYS A 46 3.54 5.07 5.50
CA CYS A 46 4.86 4.69 5.98
C CYS A 46 5.31 5.50 7.21
N VAL A 47 5.04 6.81 7.24
CA VAL A 47 5.36 7.66 8.40
C VAL A 47 4.55 7.25 9.63
N LEU A 48 3.25 6.99 9.48
CA LEU A 48 2.39 6.55 10.57
C LEU A 48 2.85 5.19 11.14
N ILE A 49 3.20 4.24 10.27
CA ILE A 49 3.79 2.97 10.69
C ILE A 49 5.11 3.23 11.42
N ALA A 50 6.04 3.98 10.83
CA ALA A 50 7.36 4.22 11.43
C ALA A 50 7.29 4.92 12.80
N ALA A 51 6.31 5.81 13.00
CA ALA A 51 6.14 6.55 14.24
C ALA A 51 5.47 5.74 15.36
N ASN A 52 4.62 4.75 15.01
CA ASN A 52 3.76 4.06 15.99
C ASN A 52 4.05 2.56 16.11
N TYR A 53 4.77 1.95 15.16
CA TYR A 53 5.10 0.53 15.20
C TYR A 53 6.50 0.36 15.76
N GLU A 54 6.59 -0.35 16.89
CA GLU A 54 7.86 -0.91 17.28
C GLU A 54 8.25 -2.01 16.29
N ILE A 55 9.29 -1.75 15.50
CA ILE A 55 9.86 -2.70 14.52
C ILE A 55 10.18 -4.05 15.17
N ARG A 56 10.46 -4.06 16.47
CA ARG A 56 10.78 -5.24 17.28
C ARG A 56 9.64 -6.28 17.29
N HIS A 57 8.38 -5.85 17.23
CA HIS A 57 7.21 -6.74 17.29
C HIS A 57 6.65 -7.12 15.91
N ILE A 58 7.16 -6.53 14.82
CA ILE A 58 6.75 -6.89 13.45
C ILE A 58 7.03 -8.37 13.16
N ARG A 59 8.20 -8.87 13.60
CA ARG A 59 8.60 -10.27 13.40
C ARG A 59 7.67 -11.23 14.13
N GLU A 60 7.25 -10.88 15.34
CA GLU A 60 6.30 -11.67 16.13
C GLU A 60 4.93 -11.73 15.45
N THR A 61 4.44 -10.58 14.98
CA THR A 61 3.17 -10.48 14.26
C THR A 61 3.17 -11.35 12.99
N PHE A 62 4.27 -11.33 12.24
CA PHE A 62 4.42 -12.16 11.05
C PHE A 62 4.44 -13.66 11.36
N VAL A 63 5.04 -14.05 12.49
CA VAL A 63 5.12 -15.44 12.93
C VAL A 63 3.77 -15.95 13.39
N VAL A 64 2.96 -15.12 14.06
CA VAL A 64 1.56 -15.43 14.38
C VAL A 64 0.76 -15.67 13.11
N PHE A 65 0.90 -14.79 12.11
CA PHE A 65 0.25 -14.98 10.82
C PHE A 65 0.64 -16.31 10.15
N LEU A 66 1.93 -16.66 10.16
CA LEU A 66 2.39 -17.95 9.65
C LEU A 66 1.85 -19.12 10.49
N ALA A 67 1.76 -18.99 11.81
CA ALA A 67 1.22 -20.01 12.68
C ALA A 67 -0.26 -20.26 12.37
N ASP A 68 -1.07 -19.21 12.32
CA ASP A 68 -2.49 -19.28 11.95
C ASP A 68 -2.68 -19.90 10.56
N TYR A 69 -1.85 -19.52 9.59
CA TYR A 69 -1.87 -20.11 8.24
C TYR A 69 -1.58 -21.62 8.25
N ASN A 70 -0.59 -22.07 9.01
CA ASN A 70 -0.27 -23.49 9.10
C ASN A 70 -1.32 -24.28 9.88
N VAL A 71 -1.92 -23.69 10.93
CA VAL A 71 -3.06 -24.28 11.63
C VAL A 71 -4.25 -24.44 10.69
N ALA A 72 -4.57 -23.41 9.87
CA ALA A 72 -5.63 -23.49 8.87
C ALA A 72 -5.36 -24.56 7.79
N LEU A 73 -4.09 -24.78 7.43
CA LEU A 73 -3.65 -25.86 6.54
C LEU A 73 -3.58 -27.24 7.21
N HIS A 74 -4.09 -27.40 8.43
CA HIS A 74 -4.04 -28.66 9.20
C HIS A 74 -2.60 -29.15 9.42
N ARG A 75 -1.64 -28.21 9.59
CA ARG A 75 -0.23 -28.47 9.93
C ARG A 75 0.16 -27.81 11.27
N PRO A 76 -0.54 -28.14 12.38
CA PRO A 76 -0.31 -27.52 13.69
C PRO A 76 1.09 -27.81 14.27
N ASP A 77 1.66 -28.97 13.96
CA ASP A 77 2.95 -29.42 14.52
C ASP A 77 4.16 -28.82 13.81
N LYS A 78 3.95 -28.02 12.76
CA LYS A 78 5.05 -27.46 11.98
C LYS A 78 5.89 -26.54 12.88
N PRO A 79 7.20 -26.80 13.03
CA PRO A 79 8.06 -25.96 13.83
C PRO A 79 8.29 -24.64 13.11
N LEU A 80 8.01 -23.53 13.79
CA LEU A 80 8.31 -22.19 13.34
C LEU A 80 9.43 -21.62 14.20
N THR A 81 10.51 -21.22 13.54
CA THR A 81 11.65 -20.57 14.20
C THR A 81 11.52 -19.06 14.04
N TYR A 82 11.58 -18.34 15.15
CA TYR A 82 11.52 -16.89 15.14
C TYR A 82 12.40 -16.25 16.21
N THR A 83 12.64 -14.95 16.06
CA THR A 83 13.31 -14.14 17.08
C THR A 83 12.26 -13.34 17.82
N ASP A 84 12.16 -13.56 19.13
CA ASP A 84 11.27 -12.84 20.04
C ASP A 84 11.75 -11.39 20.28
N TYR A 85 10.91 -10.54 20.86
CA TYR A 85 11.23 -9.14 21.19
C TYR A 85 12.49 -8.98 22.06
N GLN A 86 12.83 -10.02 22.84
CA GLN A 86 14.04 -10.12 23.64
C GLN A 86 15.29 -10.56 22.86
N GLN A 87 15.25 -10.59 21.52
CA GLN A 87 16.34 -11.07 20.65
C GLN A 87 16.68 -12.57 20.87
N ARG A 88 15.77 -13.34 21.47
CA ARG A 88 15.94 -14.77 21.68
C ARG A 88 15.39 -15.53 20.50
N ARG A 89 16.17 -16.48 19.98
CA ARG A 89 15.71 -17.39 18.94
C ARG A 89 14.91 -18.51 19.60
N LEU A 90 13.64 -18.61 19.25
CA LEU A 90 12.71 -19.61 19.76
C LEU A 90 12.22 -20.48 18.61
N THR A 91 12.07 -21.77 18.88
CA THR A 91 11.41 -22.71 17.97
C THR A 91 10.20 -23.26 18.70
N ARG A 92 9.01 -23.02 18.17
CA ARG A 92 7.72 -23.45 18.74
C ARG A 92 6.85 -24.03 17.64
N SER A 93 5.89 -24.89 18.00
CA SER A 93 4.93 -25.39 17.02
C SER A 93 3.95 -24.29 16.58
N ALA A 94 3.35 -24.43 15.40
CA ALA A 94 2.34 -23.49 14.92
C ALA A 94 1.12 -23.45 15.88
N ALA A 95 0.73 -24.58 16.46
CA ALA A 95 -0.33 -24.63 17.47
C ALA A 95 0.02 -23.86 18.74
N GLU A 96 1.25 -24.00 19.26
CA GLU A 96 1.70 -23.28 20.45
C GLU A 96 1.70 -21.76 20.23
N ILE A 97 2.15 -21.31 19.05
CA ILE A 97 2.19 -19.88 18.71
C ILE A 97 0.77 -19.33 18.53
N ALA A 98 -0.12 -20.07 17.85
CA ALA A 98 -1.51 -19.65 17.64
C ALA A 98 -2.34 -19.62 18.94
N ALA A 99 -1.98 -20.47 19.92
CA ALA A 99 -2.60 -20.51 21.24
C ALA A 99 -2.04 -19.45 22.22
N ASP A 100 -0.91 -18.80 21.90
CA ASP A 100 -0.28 -17.81 22.78
C ASP A 100 -1.10 -16.50 22.82
N ALA A 101 -1.76 -16.25 23.96
CA ALA A 101 -2.62 -15.08 24.16
C ALA A 101 -1.87 -13.74 24.05
N ARG A 102 -0.58 -13.69 24.42
CA ARG A 102 0.23 -12.45 24.32
C ARG A 102 0.46 -12.11 22.86
N LEU A 103 0.96 -13.08 22.10
CA LEU A 103 1.27 -12.90 20.68
C LEU A 103 0.01 -12.55 19.87
N ARG A 104 -1.13 -13.15 20.23
CA ARG A 104 -2.42 -12.86 19.61
C ARG A 104 -2.94 -11.46 19.92
N ARG A 105 -2.74 -10.95 21.14
CA ARG A 105 -3.10 -9.56 21.47
C ARG A 105 -2.28 -8.57 20.64
N ILE A 106 -0.96 -8.79 20.56
CA ILE A 106 -0.04 -7.94 19.78
C ILE A 106 -0.45 -7.94 18.31
N SER A 107 -0.74 -9.12 17.73
CA SER A 107 -1.12 -9.22 16.33
C SER A 107 -2.44 -8.53 16.00
N ILE A 108 -3.42 -8.59 16.91
CA ILE A 108 -4.70 -7.88 16.75
C ILE A 108 -4.50 -6.37 16.82
N GLU A 109 -3.77 -5.88 17.81
CA GLU A 109 -3.49 -4.45 17.96
C GLU A 109 -2.73 -3.88 16.75
N TYR A 110 -1.74 -4.63 16.26
CA TYR A 110 -1.01 -4.31 15.03
C TYR A 110 -1.85 -4.44 13.76
N ARG A 111 -2.97 -5.17 13.77
CA ARG A 111 -3.86 -5.21 12.61
C ARG A 111 -4.80 -4.01 12.63
N ASP A 112 -5.39 -3.72 13.79
CA ASP A 112 -6.34 -2.63 13.97
C ASP A 112 -5.67 -1.27 13.74
N ASN A 113 -4.42 -1.09 14.19
CA ASN A 113 -3.66 0.13 13.96
C ASN A 113 -3.30 0.31 12.47
N ALA A 114 -2.97 -0.77 11.77
CA ALA A 114 -2.67 -0.72 10.33
C ALA A 114 -3.90 -0.27 9.53
N GLU A 115 -5.08 -0.78 9.87
CA GLU A 115 -6.34 -0.38 9.25
C GLU A 115 -6.64 1.11 9.52
N LYS A 116 -6.52 1.56 10.77
CA LYS A 116 -6.72 2.97 11.14
C LYS A 116 -5.74 3.88 10.38
N PHE A 117 -4.47 3.49 10.27
CA PHE A 117 -3.47 4.28 9.56
C PHE A 117 -3.73 4.31 8.06
N ALA A 118 -4.27 3.24 7.47
CA ALA A 118 -4.69 3.23 6.08
C ALA A 118 -5.83 4.24 5.86
N TRP A 119 -6.81 4.30 6.75
CA TRP A 119 -7.88 5.30 6.70
C TRP A 119 -7.34 6.73 6.85
N ILE A 120 -6.44 6.97 7.80
CA ILE A 120 -5.83 8.30 8.00
C ILE A 120 -5.00 8.72 6.79
N ALA A 121 -4.20 7.80 6.23
CA ALA A 121 -3.39 8.04 5.03
C ALA A 121 -4.25 8.28 3.78
N GLY A 122 -5.49 7.76 3.76
CA GLY A 122 -6.47 8.05 2.72
C GLY A 122 -6.88 9.53 2.64
N ILE A 123 -6.84 10.27 3.76
CA ILE A 123 -7.22 11.69 3.81
C ILE A 123 -6.29 12.57 2.94
N PRO A 124 -4.96 12.61 3.17
CA PRO A 124 -4.08 13.40 2.32
C PRO A 124 -4.04 12.90 0.88
N ALA A 125 -4.20 11.58 0.67
CA ALA A 125 -4.28 11.01 -0.68
C ALA A 125 -5.51 11.49 -1.47
N ALA A 126 -6.63 11.76 -0.81
CA ALA A 126 -7.84 12.28 -1.44
C ALA A 126 -7.79 13.79 -1.70
N LEU A 127 -6.88 14.51 -1.04
CA LEU A 127 -6.71 15.97 -1.16
C LEU A 127 -5.68 16.39 -2.22
N VAL A 128 -4.92 15.43 -2.76
CA VAL A 128 -3.85 15.62 -3.76
C VAL A 128 -4.33 15.19 -5.14
#